data_AF-A0A7S4VGV9-F1
#
_entry.id   AF-A0A7S4VGV9-F1
#
_cell.length_a   1.000
_cell.length_b   1.000
_cell.length_c   1.000
_cell.angle_alpha   90.00
_cell.angle_beta   90.00
_cell.angle_gamma   90.00
#
_symmetry.space_group_name_H-M   'P 1'
#
loop_
_entity.id
_entity.type
_entity.pdbx_description
1 polymer ?
#
loop_
_entity_poly.entity_id
_entity_poly.type
_entity_poly.pdbx_seq_one_letter_code
_entity_poly.pdbx_strand_id
1 'polypeptide(L)'
;CFFVRRDVFVWLISKMVQISISDGICKESAFAFATFGALMATVDVILDVNSASRIGKLSLRLLQILQAEEYTAGIYFAVYFFIQTRVDHFRKSLEPMNHAYNVGLRFGEIHYAIGAARNICILSFHSGENLITVLEKIKY
;
A
#
# COMPACT_ATOMS: atom_id res chain seq x y z
N CYS A 1 12.74 -10.12 9.53
CA CYS A 1 11.74 -9.26 8.88
C CYS A 1 10.41 -10.02 8.81
N PHE A 2 9.37 -9.61 9.55
CA PHE A 2 8.10 -10.36 9.68
C PHE A 2 7.35 -10.49 8.35
N PHE A 3 7.58 -9.60 7.38
CA PHE A 3 7.10 -9.72 6.00
C PHE A 3 7.53 -11.02 5.29
N VAL A 4 8.62 -11.67 5.75
CA VAL A 4 9.16 -12.89 5.14
C VAL A 4 8.40 -14.15 5.57
N ARG A 5 7.74 -14.13 6.74
CA ARG A 5 6.94 -15.26 7.24
C ARG A 5 5.45 -14.98 7.05
N ARG A 6 4.90 -15.50 5.95
CA ARG A 6 3.53 -15.22 5.49
C ARG A 6 2.46 -15.58 6.53
N ASP A 7 2.63 -16.70 7.21
CA ASP A 7 1.76 -17.18 8.29
C ASP A 7 1.68 -16.17 9.46
N VAL A 8 2.84 -15.74 9.95
CA VAL A 8 2.93 -14.74 11.04
C VAL A 8 2.39 -13.39 10.58
N PHE A 9 2.65 -13.00 9.33
CA PHE A 9 2.20 -11.74 8.77
C PHE A 9 0.67 -11.66 8.69
N VAL A 10 0.02 -12.67 8.11
CA VAL A 10 -1.45 -12.69 7.99
C VAL A 10 -2.11 -12.69 9.38
N TRP A 11 -1.59 -13.49 10.30
CA TRP A 11 -2.09 -13.52 11.68
C TRP A 11 -1.94 -12.15 12.37
N LEU A 12 -0.77 -11.52 12.26
CA LEU A 12 -0.49 -10.22 12.88
C LEU A 12 -1.43 -9.14 12.37
N ILE A 13 -1.58 -9.00 11.05
CA ILE A 13 -2.45 -7.99 10.44
C ILE A 13 -3.91 -8.23 10.84
N SER A 14 -4.35 -9.48 10.85
CA SER A 14 -5.71 -9.83 11.30
C SER A 14 -5.93 -9.46 12.77
N LYS A 15 -4.93 -9.65 13.63
CA LYS A 15 -4.99 -9.22 15.04
C LYS A 15 -5.01 -7.71 15.21
N MET A 16 -4.20 -6.98 14.43
CA MET A 16 -4.24 -5.50 14.45
C MET A 16 -5.62 -4.96 14.06
N VAL A 17 -6.25 -5.55 13.04
CA VAL A 17 -7.62 -5.19 12.63
C VAL A 17 -8.63 -5.54 13.73
N GLN A 18 -8.55 -6.73 14.32
CA GLN A 18 -9.44 -7.14 15.41
C GLN A 18 -9.40 -6.17 16.59
N ILE A 19 -8.19 -5.81 17.06
CA ILE A 19 -8.00 -4.86 18.16
C ILE A 19 -8.52 -3.47 17.78
N SER A 20 -8.27 -3.02 16.54
CA SER A 20 -8.75 -1.71 16.07
C SER A 20 -10.29 -1.62 16.06
N ILE A 21 -10.97 -2.75 15.86
CA ILE A 21 -12.43 -2.83 15.87
C ILE A 21 -12.97 -2.91 17.30
N SER A 22 -12.30 -3.63 18.21
CA SER A 22 -12.77 -3.82 19.59
C SER A 22 -12.44 -2.64 20.50
N ASP A 23 -11.23 -2.08 20.37
CA ASP A 23 -10.65 -1.17 21.37
C ASP A 23 -10.57 0.27 20.86
N GLY A 24 -10.92 0.50 19.58
CA GLY A 24 -10.93 1.80 18.93
C GLY A 24 -9.82 1.99 17.90
N ILE A 25 -9.93 3.08 17.14
CA ILE A 25 -9.08 3.35 15.98
C ILE A 25 -7.93 4.28 16.38
N CYS A 26 -6.71 3.88 16.09
CA CYS A 26 -5.50 4.69 16.21
C CYS A 26 -4.77 4.81 14.86
N LYS A 27 -3.64 5.53 14.81
CA LYS A 27 -2.90 5.76 13.56
C LYS A 27 -2.48 4.45 12.88
N GLU A 28 -2.01 3.49 13.67
CA GLU A 28 -1.62 2.14 13.26
C GLU A 28 -2.78 1.37 12.64
N SER A 29 -4.02 1.65 13.06
CA SER A 29 -5.22 1.01 12.49
C SER A 29 -5.37 1.32 11.00
N ALA A 30 -5.04 2.53 10.56
CA ALA A 30 -5.11 2.89 9.15
C ALA A 30 -4.18 1.99 8.32
N PHE A 31 -2.96 1.75 8.81
CA PHE A 31 -2.01 0.81 8.21
C PHE A 31 -2.50 -0.64 8.24
N ALA A 32 -3.08 -1.08 9.37
CA ALA A 32 -3.64 -2.41 9.50
C ALA A 32 -4.75 -2.67 8.48
N PHE A 33 -5.70 -1.73 8.35
CA PHE A 33 -6.79 -1.83 7.37
C PHE A 33 -6.26 -1.84 5.93
N ALA A 34 -5.32 -0.96 5.58
CA ALA A 34 -4.72 -0.94 4.24
C ALA A 34 -4.08 -2.29 3.89
N THR A 35 -3.30 -2.83 4.83
CA THR A 35 -2.58 -4.09 4.65
C THR A 35 -3.53 -5.28 4.61
N PHE A 36 -4.58 -5.28 5.43
CA PHE A 36 -5.63 -6.29 5.39
C PHE A 36 -6.38 -6.27 4.06
N GLY A 37 -6.71 -5.08 3.54
CA GLY A 37 -7.26 -4.94 2.19
C GLY A 37 -6.32 -5.50 1.11
N ALA A 38 -5.01 -5.27 1.23
CA ALA A 38 -4.03 -5.86 0.31
C ALA A 38 -3.99 -7.40 0.38
N LEU A 39 -4.12 -7.98 1.58
CA LEU A 39 -4.26 -9.43 1.76
C LEU A 39 -5.53 -9.95 1.08
N MET A 40 -6.67 -9.28 1.29
CA MET A 40 -7.94 -9.62 0.61
C MET A 40 -7.88 -9.48 -0.91
N ALA A 41 -6.99 -8.66 -1.45
CA ALA A 41 -6.80 -8.50 -2.90
C ALA A 41 -5.82 -9.52 -3.51
N THR A 42 -5.10 -10.31 -2.69
CA THR A 42 -3.98 -11.15 -3.15
C THR A 42 -4.04 -12.60 -2.69
N VAL A 43 -4.70 -12.91 -1.58
CA VAL A 43 -4.77 -14.27 -1.02
C VAL A 43 -6.05 -14.95 -1.49
N ASP A 44 -5.91 -16.02 -2.28
CA ASP A 44 -7.03 -16.73 -2.93
C ASP A 44 -8.16 -17.14 -1.97
N VAL A 45 -7.82 -17.59 -0.76
CA VAL A 45 -8.79 -18.10 0.22
C VAL A 45 -9.73 -17.03 0.77
N ILE A 46 -9.32 -15.75 0.69
CA ILE A 46 -10.09 -14.59 1.19
C ILE A 46 -10.25 -13.52 0.11
N LEU A 47 -10.11 -13.91 -1.16
CA LEU A 47 -10.07 -12.99 -2.29
C LEU A 47 -11.41 -12.29 -2.49
N ASP A 48 -11.45 -10.98 -2.22
CA ASP A 48 -12.59 -10.12 -2.52
C ASP A 48 -12.08 -8.71 -2.84
N VAL A 49 -11.95 -8.42 -4.14
CA VAL A 49 -11.44 -7.16 -4.65
C VAL A 49 -12.36 -5.97 -4.31
N ASN A 50 -13.67 -6.19 -4.25
CA ASN A 50 -14.63 -5.12 -3.95
C ASN A 50 -14.52 -4.70 -2.48
N SER A 51 -14.48 -5.67 -1.57
CA SER A 51 -14.25 -5.41 -0.15
C SER A 51 -12.85 -4.84 0.09
N ALA A 52 -11.82 -5.35 -0.58
CA ALA A 52 -10.47 -4.78 -0.52
C ALA A 52 -10.44 -3.31 -0.95
N SER A 53 -11.11 -2.95 -2.05
CA SER A 53 -11.22 -1.56 -2.52
C SER A 53 -11.91 -0.67 -1.50
N ARG A 54 -13.00 -1.14 -0.87
CA ARG A 54 -13.71 -0.39 0.18
C ARG A 54 -12.82 -0.15 1.40
N ILE A 55 -12.10 -1.18 1.87
CA ILE A 55 -11.20 -1.08 3.01
C ILE A 55 -9.98 -0.20 2.68
N GLY A 56 -9.44 -0.29 1.46
CA GLY A 56 -8.37 0.59 0.99
C GLY A 56 -8.79 2.06 1.04
N LYS A 57 -9.98 2.40 0.54
CA LYS A 57 -10.54 3.76 0.65
C LYS A 57 -10.74 4.21 2.09
N LEU A 58 -11.17 3.30 2.97
CA LEU A 58 -11.27 3.57 4.41
C LEU A 58 -9.90 3.92 5.00
N SER A 59 -8.86 3.13 4.72
CA SER A 59 -7.51 3.40 5.22
C SER A 59 -6.95 4.75 4.76
N LEU A 60 -7.18 5.13 3.50
CA LEU A 60 -6.78 6.45 2.98
C LEU A 60 -7.54 7.59 3.69
N ARG A 61 -8.82 7.40 4.00
CA ARG A 61 -9.60 8.38 4.77
C ARG A 61 -9.10 8.48 6.22
N LEU A 62 -8.81 7.35 6.85
CA LEU A 62 -8.28 7.32 8.22
C LEU A 62 -6.91 7.99 8.31
N LEU A 63 -6.05 7.80 7.32
CA LEU A 63 -4.76 8.49 7.22
C LEU A 63 -4.91 10.02 7.32
N GLN A 64 -5.91 10.58 6.63
CA GLN A 64 -6.21 12.02 6.68
C GLN A 64 -6.81 12.44 8.03
N ILE A 65 -7.82 11.72 8.52
CA ILE A 65 -8.51 12.06 9.77
C ILE A 65 -7.58 12.01 10.97
N LEU A 66 -6.70 11.01 11.02
CA LEU A 66 -5.79 10.76 12.14
C LEU A 66 -4.46 11.52 12.01
N GLN A 67 -4.27 12.26 10.91
CA GLN A 67 -3.03 12.98 10.61
C GLN A 67 -1.79 12.08 10.77
N ALA A 68 -1.89 10.89 10.19
CA ALA A 68 -0.94 9.79 10.36
C ALA A 68 0.10 9.74 9.24
N GLU A 69 0.66 10.90 8.89
CA GLU A 69 1.51 11.08 7.70
C GLU A 69 2.71 10.12 7.65
N GLU A 70 3.20 9.71 8.81
CA GLU A 70 4.26 8.71 8.99
C GLU A 70 3.91 7.33 8.39
N TYR A 71 2.62 6.98 8.34
CA TYR A 71 2.13 5.71 7.77
C TYR A 71 1.78 5.80 6.28
N THR A 72 1.89 6.99 5.67
CA THR A 72 1.50 7.23 4.28
C THR A 72 2.21 6.27 3.32
N ALA A 73 3.53 6.10 3.46
CA ALA A 73 4.31 5.27 2.54
C ALA A 73 3.80 3.82 2.54
N GLY A 74 3.58 3.23 3.71
CA GLY A 74 3.06 1.87 3.85
C GLY A 74 1.61 1.72 3.37
N ILE A 75 0.74 2.66 3.73
CA ILE A 75 -0.67 2.66 3.31
C ILE A 75 -0.78 2.81 1.80
N TYR A 76 -0.05 3.75 1.21
CA TYR A 76 -0.08 3.98 -0.23
C TYR A 76 0.50 2.79 -0.99
N PHE A 77 1.59 2.21 -0.50
CA PHE A 77 2.13 0.99 -1.07
C PHE A 77 1.09 -0.14 -1.06
N ALA A 78 0.41 -0.36 0.07
CA ALA A 78 -0.63 -1.39 0.19
C ALA A 78 -1.81 -1.14 -0.77
N VAL A 79 -2.37 0.08 -0.76
CA VAL A 79 -3.56 0.42 -1.52
C VAL A 79 -3.27 0.53 -3.01
N TYR A 80 -2.29 1.36 -3.40
CA TYR A 80 -2.08 1.69 -4.81
C TYR A 80 -1.36 0.60 -5.59
N PHE A 81 -0.63 -0.31 -4.93
CA PHE A 81 -0.01 -1.43 -5.63
C PHE A 81 -0.86 -2.70 -5.64
N PHE A 82 -1.39 -3.14 -4.49
CA PHE A 82 -2.09 -4.42 -4.41
C PHE A 82 -3.59 -4.35 -4.69
N ILE A 83 -4.22 -3.21 -4.42
CA ILE A 83 -5.69 -3.06 -4.52
C ILE A 83 -6.06 -2.27 -5.78
N GLN A 84 -5.54 -1.05 -5.93
CA GLN A 84 -5.92 -0.13 -7.01
C GLN A 84 -5.65 -0.71 -8.40
N THR A 85 -4.56 -1.44 -8.57
CA THR A 85 -4.18 -2.09 -9.83
C THR A 85 -5.15 -3.19 -10.28
N ARG A 86 -5.98 -3.69 -9.37
CA ARG A 86 -7.00 -4.72 -9.65
C ARG A 86 -8.33 -4.12 -10.11
N VAL A 87 -8.57 -2.86 -9.79
CA VAL A 87 -9.85 -2.16 -10.06
C VAL A 87 -9.74 -1.09 -11.14
N ASP A 88 -8.52 -0.65 -11.44
CA ASP A 88 -8.25 0.51 -12.29
C ASP A 88 -6.92 0.34 -13.02
N HIS A 89 -6.72 1.15 -14.08
CA HIS A 89 -5.50 1.14 -14.87
C HIS A 89 -4.25 1.52 -14.05
N PHE A 90 -3.14 0.80 -14.26
CA PHE A 90 -1.88 0.95 -13.51
C PHE A 90 -1.35 2.40 -13.45
N ARG A 91 -1.53 3.17 -14.52
CA ARG A 91 -1.16 4.60 -14.57
C ARG A 91 -1.75 5.44 -13.43
N LYS A 92 -2.95 5.11 -12.93
CA LYS A 92 -3.56 5.84 -11.80
C LYS A 92 -2.80 5.67 -10.48
N SER A 93 -1.94 4.66 -10.39
CA SER A 93 -1.12 4.39 -9.20
C SER A 93 0.27 5.02 -9.27
N LEU A 94 0.70 5.60 -10.40
CA LEU A 94 2.05 6.16 -10.56
C LEU A 94 2.29 7.39 -9.68
N GLU A 95 1.39 8.36 -9.71
CA GLU A 95 1.52 9.58 -8.90
C GLU A 95 1.45 9.27 -7.39
N PRO A 96 0.49 8.45 -6.91
CA PRO A 96 0.49 8.01 -5.52
C PRO A 96 1.77 7.26 -5.13
N MET A 97 2.35 6.45 -6.02
CA MET A 97 3.59 5.73 -5.70
C MET A 97 4.79 6.66 -5.60
N ASN A 98 4.86 7.72 -6.41
CA ASN A 98 5.87 8.78 -6.26
C ASN A 98 5.71 9.53 -4.93
N HIS A 99 4.48 9.82 -4.53
CA HIS A 99 4.21 10.41 -3.22
C HIS A 99 4.69 9.48 -2.08
N ALA A 100 4.38 8.18 -2.17
CA ALA A 100 4.82 7.18 -1.19
C ALA A 100 6.35 7.09 -1.09
N TYR A 101 7.06 7.18 -2.23
CA TYR A 101 8.52 7.22 -2.26
C TYR A 101 9.08 8.41 -1.48
N ASN A 102 8.61 9.62 -1.80
CA ASN A 102 9.08 10.85 -1.15
C ASN A 102 8.76 10.89 0.34
N VAL A 103 7.54 10.49 0.72
CA VAL A 103 7.15 10.45 2.14
C VAL A 103 7.93 9.37 2.89
N GLY A 104 8.19 8.22 2.26
CA GLY A 104 8.99 7.16 2.83
C GLY A 104 10.43 7.59 3.11
N LEU A 105 11.05 8.35 2.21
CA LEU A 105 12.37 8.96 2.45
C LEU A 105 12.33 9.97 3.61
N ARG A 106 11.29 10.82 3.67
CA ARG A 106 11.17 11.87 4.69
C ARG A 106 11.01 11.32 6.11
N PHE A 107 10.23 10.24 6.29
CA PHE A 107 10.01 9.64 7.61
C PHE A 107 10.94 8.46 7.93
N GLY A 108 11.87 8.10 7.04
CA GLY A 108 12.80 6.99 7.27
C GLY A 108 12.20 5.60 7.05
N GLU A 109 11.03 5.51 6.41
CA GLU A 109 10.37 4.26 6.02
C GLU A 109 11.02 3.66 4.74
N ILE A 110 12.31 3.33 4.83
CA ILE A 110 13.17 2.95 3.68
C ILE A 110 12.61 1.73 2.93
N HIS A 111 12.07 0.75 3.65
CA HIS A 111 11.49 -0.45 3.03
C HIS A 111 10.35 -0.09 2.07
N TYR A 112 9.47 0.82 2.47
CA TYR A 112 8.38 1.28 1.61
C TYR A 112 8.85 2.25 0.54
N ALA A 113 9.86 3.09 0.80
CA ALA A 113 10.44 3.94 -0.24
C ALA A 113 11.04 3.10 -1.38
N ILE A 114 11.92 2.14 -1.06
CA ILE A 114 12.51 1.24 -2.07
C ILE A 114 11.42 0.42 -2.77
N GLY A 115 10.44 -0.07 -2.02
CA GLY A 115 9.27 -0.75 -2.58
C GLY A 115 8.50 0.13 -3.58
N ALA A 116 8.25 1.39 -3.24
CA ALA A 116 7.56 2.34 -4.09
C ALA A 116 8.36 2.65 -5.36
N ALA A 117 9.67 2.88 -5.25
CA ALA A 117 10.57 3.07 -6.39
C ALA A 117 10.52 1.87 -7.35
N ARG A 118 10.64 0.65 -6.81
CA ARG A 118 10.49 -0.59 -7.59
C ARG A 118 9.12 -0.66 -8.28
N ASN A 119 8.06 -0.32 -7.57
CA ASN A 119 6.70 -0.40 -8.10
C ASN A 119 6.42 0.66 -9.15
N ILE A 120 6.99 1.86 -9.08
CA ILE A 120 6.91 2.87 -10.15
C ILE A 120 7.41 2.27 -11.47
N CYS A 121 8.56 1.59 -11.44
CA CYS A 121 9.12 0.93 -12.63
C CYS A 121 8.15 -0.09 -13.23
N ILE A 122 7.60 -0.95 -12.37
CA ILE A 122 6.66 -2.02 -12.75
C ILE A 122 5.38 -1.42 -13.33
N LEU A 123 4.79 -0.44 -12.64
CA LEU A 123 3.56 0.21 -13.05
C LEU A 123 3.73 0.96 -14.37
N SER A 124 4.86 1.65 -14.58
CA SER A 124 5.16 2.33 -15.84
C SER A 124 5.30 1.34 -17.00
N PHE A 125 6.04 0.23 -16.78
CA PHE A 125 6.18 -0.82 -17.79
C PHE A 125 4.81 -1.42 -18.17
N HIS A 126 3.99 -1.78 -17.19
CA HIS A 126 2.65 -2.33 -17.44
C HIS A 126 1.64 -1.31 -17.95
N SER A 127 1.93 -0.01 -17.85
CA SER A 127 1.11 1.06 -18.45
C SER A 127 1.43 1.32 -19.92
N GLY A 128 2.38 0.57 -20.50
CA GLY A 128 2.82 0.76 -21.88
C GLY A 128 3.74 1.97 -22.10
N GLU A 129 4.36 2.51 -21.04
CA GLU A 129 5.40 3.53 -21.20
C GLU A 129 6.66 2.92 -21.82
N ASN A 130 7.34 3.66 -22.70
CA ASN A 130 8.58 3.21 -23.30
C ASN A 130 9.66 2.99 -22.22
N LEU A 131 10.33 1.83 -22.26
CA LEU A 131 11.30 1.39 -21.25
C LEU A 131 12.45 2.39 -21.04
N ILE A 132 12.86 3.12 -22.09
CA ILE A 132 13.93 4.13 -22.03
C ILE A 132 13.49 5.31 -21.15
N THR A 133 12.25 5.78 -21.34
CA THR A 133 11.67 6.89 -20.57
C THR A 133 11.52 6.53 -19.07
N VAL A 134 11.26 5.26 -18.75
CA VAL A 134 11.18 4.80 -17.36
C VAL A 134 12.56 4.79 -16.70
N LEU A 135 13.59 4.33 -17.43
CA LEU A 135 14.96 4.28 -16.94
C LEU A 135 15.51 5.68 -16.59
N GLU A 136 15.13 6.70 -17.34
CA GLU A 136 15.53 8.09 -17.09
C GLU A 136 14.91 8.65 -15.79
N LYS A 137 13.66 8.29 -15.47
CA LYS A 137 12.95 8.77 -14.26
C LYS A 137 13.52 8.21 -12.95
N ILE A 138 14.25 7.10 -12.99
CA ILE A 138 14.81 6.44 -11.79
C ILE A 138 16.22 6.95 -11.45
N LYS A 139 16.89 7.62 -12.40
CA LYS A 139 18.29 8.05 -12.26
C LYS A 139 18.47 9.39 -11.52
N TYR A 140 17.39 10.03 -11.09
CA TYR A 140 17.39 11.32 -10.38
C TYR A 140 16.54 11.22 -9.12
#